data_AF-A0A6M4PCW6-F1
#
_entry.id   AF-A0A6M4PCW6-F1
#
_cell.length_a   1.000
_cell.length_b   1.000
_cell.length_c   1.000
_cell.angle_alpha   90.00
_cell.angle_beta   90.00
_cell.angle_gamma   90.00
#
_symmetry.space_group_name_H-M   'P 1'
#
loop_
_entity.id
_entity.type
_entity.pdbx_description
1 polymer ?
#
loop_
_entity_poly.entity_id
_entity_poly.type
_entity_poly.pdbx_seq_one_letter_code
_entity_poly.pdbx_strand_id
1 'polypeptide(L)'
;MLSGLRARLGAALVTAAGLVLPFLPAHPAHAQPAGGSPVFEQQVLFKAAQDPGYACFRIPAVVRTAGGTLLAFAEGRVLNCGDAADIDIVLKRSTDGGRTWGPLQVVNEGDGDTHGNPAPVVDRATGRVWLAETYNTGRTDSASCTVPCDRTPHLQYSDDDGRTWSPPRDLSPEILPADWNSWYATGPVHGIQLTRGRYAGRLLFGVNTETWDGSRVTANHAALIVSDDHGGHWRTGATDTWPVAADGTFRQKPSELTLAERGDGSVLVSGREQDGTDLGHRTQAVSRDGGSSFTAPFRDLPDLYAPQVQGSLLRLGDRLLLACPGDPDRRRTMMIRSSYDGGRTWDGVDRGTVVTTDWSGYSDLVRAGSGTVGLLYEGGAVDARDEIRFARFTEDWLTPRRGPDPVTADLAPHARPAAVLGGPRETDGAFGGALEFDGTDDAVRLPYRAGLPLGTKDFTVSLWFRYAATAGEQPLLWMGGIGTSQPQVWLRGEPADHRVRGLITVRNGAAPPQTAAVRTDTAYNDGRWHHAVLRRGGGLLSLSVDGALSSAADVPGSVSRNSPFGVHLGQRMDSRAFLTGALDEVRVWDRALTDAELADPKVQRSPQDTVLWLPLDRVRG
;
A
#
# COMPACT_ATOMS: atom_id res chain seq x y z
N MET A 1 56.01 -62.02 -24.67
CA MET A 1 56.64 -62.66 -25.85
C MET A 1 56.12 -61.99 -27.11
N LEU A 2 57.04 -61.64 -28.02
CA LEU A 2 56.86 -61.16 -29.42
C LEU A 2 56.17 -59.79 -29.58
N SER A 3 56.94 -58.69 -29.58
CA SER A 3 57.73 -58.07 -30.67
C SER A 3 56.88 -57.19 -31.60
N GLY A 4 57.16 -55.88 -31.57
CA GLY A 4 56.56 -54.93 -32.51
C GLY A 4 57.13 -55.06 -33.92
N LEU A 5 56.48 -54.38 -34.87
CA LEU A 5 57.13 -53.95 -36.11
C LEU A 5 56.38 -52.73 -36.69
N ARG A 6 57.14 -51.69 -37.02
CA ARG A 6 56.75 -50.58 -37.89
C ARG A 6 56.81 -51.03 -39.35
N ALA A 7 55.93 -50.54 -40.21
CA ALA A 7 56.23 -50.31 -41.63
C ALA A 7 55.25 -49.30 -42.24
N ARG A 8 55.77 -48.50 -43.17
CA ARG A 8 55.14 -47.34 -43.83
C ARG A 8 54.66 -47.69 -45.25
N LEU A 9 53.75 -46.84 -45.74
CA LEU A 9 53.56 -46.32 -47.12
C LEU A 9 52.99 -47.24 -48.21
N GLY A 10 51.94 -46.71 -48.87
CA GLY A 10 51.46 -47.11 -50.19
C GLY A 10 50.33 -46.18 -50.66
N ALA A 11 50.59 -45.37 -51.67
CA ALA A 11 49.68 -44.38 -52.25
C ALA A 11 48.69 -45.00 -53.24
N ALA A 12 47.54 -44.35 -53.44
CA ALA A 12 46.72 -44.53 -54.64
C ALA A 12 46.07 -43.20 -55.06
N LEU A 13 46.33 -42.79 -56.30
CA LEU A 13 45.63 -41.73 -57.05
C LEU A 13 44.19 -42.15 -57.36
N VAL A 14 43.23 -41.21 -57.32
CA VAL A 14 42.17 -41.08 -58.35
C VAL A 14 41.78 -39.60 -58.48
N THR A 15 41.89 -39.08 -59.70
CA THR A 15 41.39 -37.76 -60.13
C THR A 15 40.00 -37.87 -60.77
N ALA A 16 39.09 -37.04 -60.28
CA ALA A 16 37.99 -36.31 -60.93
C ALA A 16 36.95 -37.03 -61.81
N ALA A 17 35.69 -36.92 -61.38
CA ALA A 17 34.55 -36.66 -62.25
C ALA A 17 33.65 -35.60 -61.57
N GLY A 18 33.39 -34.50 -62.29
CA GLY A 18 32.67 -33.34 -61.77
C GLY A 18 31.17 -33.52 -61.70
N LEU A 19 30.56 -32.77 -60.78
CA LEU A 19 29.14 -32.41 -60.79
C LEU A 19 29.05 -30.95 -60.34
N VAL A 20 28.65 -30.09 -61.27
CA VAL A 20 28.26 -28.71 -60.99
C VAL A 20 26.89 -28.76 -60.31
N LEU A 21 26.84 -28.41 -59.03
CA LEU A 21 25.61 -28.10 -58.30
C LEU A 21 25.33 -26.59 -58.39
N PRO A 22 24.07 -26.15 -58.57
CA PRO A 22 23.76 -24.74 -58.70
C PRO A 22 23.94 -24.03 -57.35
N PHE A 23 24.57 -22.86 -57.37
CA PHE A 23 24.53 -21.92 -56.25
C PHE A 23 23.08 -21.45 -56.07
N LEU A 24 22.42 -21.92 -55.01
CA LEU A 24 21.21 -21.27 -54.50
C LEU A 24 21.63 -20.01 -53.73
N PRO A 25 21.00 -18.85 -53.96
CA PRO A 25 21.28 -17.66 -53.18
C PRO A 25 20.87 -17.91 -51.73
N ALA A 26 21.76 -17.58 -50.79
CA ALA A 26 21.45 -17.58 -49.37
C ALA A 26 20.20 -16.71 -49.14
N HIS A 27 19.10 -17.33 -48.72
CA HIS A 27 17.93 -16.59 -48.26
C HIS A 27 18.35 -15.72 -47.07
N PRO A 28 17.93 -14.43 -47.01
CA PRO A 28 18.09 -13.66 -45.81
C PRO A 28 17.34 -14.40 -44.71
N ALA A 29 18.05 -14.79 -43.66
CA ALA A 29 17.46 -15.26 -42.42
C ALA A 29 16.39 -14.25 -42.04
N HIS A 30 15.13 -14.67 -42.16
CA HIS A 30 14.00 -13.85 -41.76
C HIS A 30 14.24 -13.50 -40.29
N ALA A 31 14.38 -12.21 -40.02
CA ALA A 31 14.27 -11.69 -38.67
C ALA A 31 12.96 -12.25 -38.11
N GLN A 32 13.05 -13.12 -37.11
CA GLN A 32 11.90 -13.45 -36.30
C GLN A 32 11.30 -12.11 -35.84
N PRO A 33 9.97 -11.92 -35.97
CA PRO A 33 9.33 -10.79 -35.32
C PRO A 33 9.75 -10.85 -33.86
N ALA A 34 10.20 -9.73 -33.30
CA ALA A 34 10.44 -9.61 -31.87
C ALA A 34 9.17 -10.13 -31.17
N GLY A 35 9.26 -11.33 -30.57
CA GLY A 35 8.18 -11.89 -29.78
C GLY A 35 7.83 -10.83 -28.74
N GLY A 36 6.56 -10.42 -28.72
CA GLY A 36 6.10 -9.36 -27.81
C GLY A 36 6.64 -9.61 -26.42
N SER A 37 7.24 -8.58 -25.81
CA SER A 37 7.75 -8.68 -24.44
C SER A 37 6.65 -9.29 -23.55
N PRO A 38 6.99 -10.24 -22.65
CA PRO A 38 6.00 -10.80 -21.74
C PRO A 38 5.30 -9.65 -21.03
N VAL A 39 3.97 -9.71 -21.02
CA VAL A 39 3.09 -8.65 -20.48
C VAL A 39 3.40 -8.44 -18.99
N PHE A 40 3.79 -9.50 -18.28
CA PHE A 40 4.38 -9.48 -16.94
C PHE A 40 5.44 -10.58 -16.77
N GLU A 41 6.55 -10.25 -16.13
CA GLU A 41 7.60 -11.19 -15.70
C GLU A 41 8.15 -10.79 -14.33
N GLN A 42 8.62 -11.74 -13.53
CA GLN A 42 9.21 -11.47 -12.21
C GLN A 42 10.36 -12.42 -11.89
N GLN A 43 11.28 -11.97 -11.04
CA GLN A 43 12.37 -12.77 -10.49
C GLN A 43 12.71 -12.34 -9.06
N VAL A 44 13.24 -13.25 -8.26
CA VAL A 44 13.85 -12.91 -6.97
C VAL A 44 15.19 -12.24 -7.23
N LEU A 45 15.42 -11.07 -6.63
CA LEU A 45 16.65 -10.30 -6.83
C LEU A 45 17.57 -10.30 -5.61
N PHE A 46 17.02 -10.15 -4.40
CA PHE A 46 17.80 -10.24 -3.17
C PHE A 46 17.20 -11.30 -2.26
N LYS A 47 18.04 -12.24 -1.81
CA LYS A 47 17.64 -13.31 -0.89
C LYS A 47 18.85 -13.81 -0.12
N ALA A 48 18.74 -13.89 1.20
CA ALA A 48 19.83 -14.31 2.09
C ALA A 48 20.45 -15.66 1.67
N ALA A 49 19.62 -16.61 1.22
CA ALA A 49 20.10 -17.91 0.75
C ALA A 49 20.90 -17.87 -0.57
N GLN A 50 20.84 -16.77 -1.32
CA GLN A 50 21.55 -16.57 -2.60
C GLN A 50 22.75 -15.64 -2.46
N ASP A 51 22.74 -14.75 -1.48
CA ASP A 51 23.77 -13.74 -1.24
C ASP A 51 24.30 -13.89 0.22
N PRO A 52 25.34 -14.72 0.44
CA PRO A 52 25.85 -15.01 1.78
C PRO A 52 26.44 -13.76 2.45
N GLY A 53 26.38 -13.70 3.78
CA GLY A 53 26.83 -12.55 4.58
C GLY A 53 25.69 -11.73 5.18
N TYR A 54 24.47 -11.91 4.68
CA TYR A 54 23.28 -11.22 5.17
C TYR A 54 22.21 -12.18 5.65
N ALA A 55 21.57 -11.85 6.77
CA ALA A 55 20.38 -12.55 7.24
C ALA A 55 19.13 -12.14 6.48
N CYS A 56 19.09 -10.92 5.95
CA CYS A 56 17.90 -10.31 5.37
C CYS A 56 18.24 -9.20 4.37
N PHE A 57 17.36 -8.95 3.41
CA PHE A 57 17.41 -7.77 2.55
C PHE A 57 16.09 -7.01 2.63
N ARG A 58 16.16 -5.69 2.81
CA ARG A 58 14.98 -4.83 2.99
C ARG A 58 15.14 -3.48 2.31
N ILE A 59 14.08 -2.67 2.35
CA ILE A 59 14.08 -1.26 1.91
C ILE A 59 14.53 -1.09 0.44
N PRO A 60 13.82 -1.70 -0.52
CA PRO A 60 14.16 -1.60 -1.92
C PRO A 60 14.05 -0.17 -2.45
N ALA A 61 15.05 0.27 -3.21
CA ALA A 61 14.97 1.47 -4.05
C ALA A 61 15.53 1.17 -5.44
N VAL A 62 14.93 1.71 -6.51
CA VAL A 62 15.38 1.45 -7.88
C VAL A 62 15.34 2.68 -8.76
N VAL A 63 16.42 2.92 -9.49
CA VAL A 63 16.51 3.98 -10.50
C VAL A 63 17.06 3.47 -11.82
N ARG A 64 16.71 4.18 -12.90
CA ARG A 64 17.33 4.02 -14.22
C ARG A 64 18.27 5.18 -14.48
N THR A 65 19.54 4.88 -14.68
CA THR A 65 20.58 5.88 -14.97
C THR A 65 20.34 6.54 -16.34
N ALA A 66 21.08 7.62 -16.61
CA ALA A 66 21.10 8.24 -17.95
C ALA A 66 21.61 7.26 -19.04
N GLY A 67 22.54 6.36 -18.68
CA GLY A 67 23.03 5.29 -19.54
C GLY A 67 22.03 4.15 -19.78
N GLY A 68 20.92 4.13 -19.04
CA GLY A 68 19.85 3.15 -19.17
C GLY A 68 20.01 1.90 -18.30
N THR A 69 21.06 1.83 -17.48
CA THR A 69 21.26 0.78 -16.48
C THR A 69 20.25 0.95 -15.35
N LEU A 70 19.70 -0.18 -14.85
CA LEU A 70 18.94 -0.21 -13.61
C LEU A 70 19.87 -0.46 -12.44
N LEU A 71 19.73 0.36 -11.41
CA LEU A 71 20.42 0.22 -10.12
C LEU A 71 19.35 -0.12 -9.08
N ALA A 72 19.40 -1.33 -8.55
CA ALA A 72 18.53 -1.79 -7.48
C ALA A 72 19.30 -1.80 -6.16
N PHE A 73 18.90 -0.94 -5.23
CA PHE A 73 19.46 -0.83 -3.90
C PHE A 73 18.60 -1.56 -2.88
N ALA A 74 19.24 -2.01 -1.81
CA ALA A 74 18.58 -2.55 -0.62
C ALA A 74 19.46 -2.30 0.61
N GLU A 75 18.85 -2.35 1.78
CA GLU A 75 19.56 -2.63 3.03
C GLU A 75 19.95 -4.11 3.06
N GLY A 76 21.25 -4.40 3.17
CA GLY A 76 21.78 -5.71 3.50
C GLY A 76 21.93 -5.83 5.01
N ARG A 77 21.02 -6.54 5.68
CA ARG A 77 21.01 -6.65 7.14
C ARG A 77 21.79 -7.89 7.57
N VAL A 78 22.90 -7.69 8.27
CA VAL A 78 23.90 -8.73 8.53
C VAL A 78 23.38 -9.76 9.54
N LEU A 79 22.84 -9.29 10.68
CA LEU A 79 22.52 -10.17 11.81
C LEU A 79 21.09 -10.71 11.80
N ASN A 80 20.11 -9.90 11.39
CA ASN A 80 18.69 -10.25 11.41
C ASN A 80 17.85 -9.28 10.54
N CYS A 81 16.53 -9.50 10.46
CA CYS A 81 15.61 -8.64 9.71
C CYS A 81 15.07 -7.42 10.49
N GLY A 82 15.66 -7.05 11.64
CA GLY A 82 15.29 -5.92 12.49
C GLY A 82 15.89 -4.60 12.00
N ASP A 83 15.38 -3.46 12.48
CA ASP A 83 15.68 -2.11 11.94
C ASP A 83 16.96 -1.47 12.52
N ALA A 84 17.77 -2.24 13.24
CA ALA A 84 19.01 -1.80 13.86
C ALA A 84 20.04 -2.93 13.84
N ALA A 85 21.26 -2.62 14.30
CA ALA A 85 22.50 -3.40 14.18
C ALA A 85 23.25 -3.09 12.89
N ASP A 86 24.14 -3.99 12.48
CA ASP A 86 24.98 -3.88 11.30
C ASP A 86 24.14 -4.00 10.03
N ILE A 87 23.97 -2.87 9.33
CA ILE A 87 23.17 -2.77 8.11
C ILE A 87 23.97 -2.00 7.06
N ASP A 88 24.24 -2.70 5.96
CA ASP A 88 24.92 -2.17 4.78
C ASP A 88 23.92 -1.62 3.76
N ILE A 89 24.40 -0.74 2.87
CA ILE A 89 23.71 -0.44 1.61
C ILE A 89 24.35 -1.26 0.50
N VAL A 90 23.52 -2.06 -0.17
CA VAL A 90 23.94 -2.96 -1.25
C VAL A 90 23.25 -2.63 -2.56
N LEU A 91 23.85 -3.06 -3.68
CA LEU A 91 23.43 -2.77 -5.04
C LEU A 91 23.52 -4.02 -5.91
N LYS A 92 22.53 -4.21 -6.80
CA LYS A 92 22.64 -5.03 -8.01
C LYS A 92 22.36 -4.17 -9.24
N ARG A 93 23.07 -4.44 -10.33
CA ARG A 93 23.01 -3.66 -11.59
C ARG A 93 22.45 -4.49 -12.73
N SER A 94 21.62 -3.89 -13.59
CA SER A 94 21.14 -4.51 -14.83
C SER A 94 21.30 -3.58 -16.03
N THR A 95 21.87 -4.11 -17.12
CA THR A 95 22.11 -3.35 -18.36
C THR A 95 21.14 -3.70 -19.49
N ASP A 96 20.19 -4.61 -19.24
CA ASP A 96 19.25 -5.15 -20.23
C ASP A 96 17.77 -4.92 -19.85
N GLY A 97 17.53 -3.88 -19.05
CA GLY A 97 16.19 -3.50 -18.59
C GLY A 97 15.66 -4.39 -17.47
N GLY A 98 16.53 -5.06 -16.71
CA GLY A 98 16.17 -5.91 -15.58
C GLY A 98 15.82 -7.34 -15.95
N ARG A 99 16.30 -7.85 -17.09
CA ARG A 99 16.22 -9.29 -17.43
C ARG A 99 17.25 -10.06 -16.65
N THR A 100 18.49 -9.57 -16.67
CA THR A 100 19.60 -10.15 -15.93
C THR A 100 20.23 -9.12 -15.01
N TRP A 101 20.79 -9.60 -13.91
CA TRP A 101 21.39 -8.76 -12.87
C TRP A 101 22.81 -9.24 -12.57
N GLY A 102 23.72 -8.29 -12.38
CA GLY A 102 25.08 -8.56 -11.94
C GLY A 102 25.15 -9.03 -10.49
N PRO A 103 26.35 -9.38 -10.01
CA PRO A 103 26.56 -9.79 -8.62
C PRO A 103 26.22 -8.67 -7.64
N LEU A 104 25.97 -9.04 -6.38
CA LEU A 104 25.83 -8.10 -5.28
C LEU A 104 27.09 -7.24 -5.14
N GLN A 105 26.90 -5.95 -4.90
CA GLN A 105 27.93 -4.97 -4.62
C GLN A 105 27.59 -4.29 -3.30
N VAL A 106 28.57 -4.14 -2.42
CA VAL A 106 28.43 -3.29 -1.24
C VAL A 106 28.76 -1.86 -1.65
N VAL A 107 27.82 -0.95 -1.45
CA VAL A 107 27.99 0.49 -1.72
C VAL A 107 28.53 1.19 -0.48
N ASN A 108 28.02 0.78 0.68
CA ASN A 108 28.36 1.37 1.97
C ASN A 108 28.29 0.30 3.06
N GLU A 109 29.40 0.06 3.73
CA GLU A 109 29.48 -0.87 4.87
C GLU A 109 28.96 -0.16 6.12
N GLY A 110 28.11 -0.84 6.89
CA GLY A 110 27.60 -0.38 8.18
C GLY A 110 28.66 -0.47 9.28
N ASP A 111 29.59 -1.44 9.18
CA ASP A 111 30.68 -1.66 10.14
C ASP A 111 30.20 -1.76 11.60
N GLY A 112 29.03 -2.38 11.80
CA GLY A 112 28.38 -2.51 13.12
C GLY A 112 27.33 -1.44 13.41
N ASP A 113 27.31 -0.36 12.63
CA ASP A 113 26.29 0.68 12.64
C ASP A 113 25.18 0.42 11.60
N THR A 114 24.13 1.23 11.66
CA THR A 114 22.98 1.12 10.77
C THR A 114 23.04 2.19 9.69
N HIS A 115 23.37 1.80 8.46
CA HIS A 115 23.21 2.63 7.27
C HIS A 115 21.96 2.18 6.52
N GLY A 116 21.01 3.08 6.31
CA GLY A 116 19.69 2.68 5.83
C GLY A 116 18.99 3.72 4.98
N ASN A 117 17.76 3.37 4.60
CA ASN A 117 16.84 4.24 3.88
C ASN A 117 17.41 4.85 2.58
N PRO A 118 17.87 4.02 1.62
CA PRO A 118 18.44 4.52 0.38
C PRO A 118 17.40 5.32 -0.43
N ALA A 119 17.78 6.53 -0.81
CA ALA A 119 16.97 7.44 -1.62
C ALA A 119 17.75 7.96 -2.85
N PRO A 120 17.91 7.13 -3.90
CA PRO A 120 18.68 7.50 -5.07
C PRO A 120 17.96 8.55 -5.95
N VAL A 121 18.73 9.47 -6.53
CA VAL A 121 18.25 10.49 -7.49
C VAL A 121 19.17 10.52 -8.70
N VAL A 122 18.62 10.40 -9.90
CA VAL A 122 19.39 10.48 -11.15
C VAL A 122 19.31 11.89 -11.71
N ASP A 123 20.47 12.56 -11.80
CA ASP A 123 20.60 13.78 -12.57
C ASP A 123 20.83 13.41 -14.04
N ARG A 124 19.80 13.59 -14.86
CA ARG A 124 19.83 13.23 -16.28
C ARG A 124 20.64 14.22 -17.11
N ALA A 125 20.91 15.41 -16.60
CA ALA A 125 21.70 16.41 -17.31
C ALA A 125 23.19 16.10 -17.24
N THR A 126 23.68 15.62 -16.10
CA THR A 126 25.10 15.28 -15.88
C THR A 126 25.39 13.79 -16.03
N GLY A 127 24.38 12.94 -15.85
CA GLY A 127 24.52 11.48 -15.80
C GLY A 127 24.84 10.94 -14.41
N ARG A 128 25.09 11.82 -13.42
CA ARG A 128 25.41 11.45 -12.05
C ARG A 128 24.21 10.80 -11.35
N VAL A 129 24.49 9.77 -10.56
CA VAL A 129 23.54 9.18 -9.62
C VAL A 129 23.91 9.63 -8.22
N TRP A 130 23.01 10.35 -7.55
CA TRP A 130 23.10 10.67 -6.13
C TRP A 130 22.41 9.60 -5.30
N LEU A 131 22.95 9.28 -4.13
CA LEU A 131 22.38 8.33 -3.19
C LEU A 131 22.36 8.94 -1.80
N ALA A 132 21.18 9.37 -1.35
CA ALA A 132 20.97 9.85 0.02
C ALA A 132 20.63 8.67 0.95
N GLU A 133 21.18 8.69 2.15
CA GLU A 133 21.10 7.60 3.14
C GLU A 133 20.99 8.20 4.55
N THR A 134 20.60 7.40 5.54
CA THR A 134 20.68 7.81 6.96
C THR A 134 21.48 6.84 7.80
N TYR A 135 22.30 7.40 8.68
CA TYR A 135 23.19 6.65 9.56
C TYR A 135 22.75 6.82 11.01
N ASN A 136 22.83 5.76 11.79
CA ASN A 136 22.73 5.82 13.24
C ASN A 136 23.52 4.68 13.88
N THR A 137 23.84 4.83 15.16
CA THR A 137 24.51 3.76 15.91
C THR A 137 23.71 2.46 15.85
N GLY A 138 24.39 1.38 15.49
CA GLY A 138 23.83 0.04 15.49
C GLY A 138 23.81 -0.57 16.90
N ARG A 139 22.89 -1.49 17.14
CA ARG A 139 22.78 -2.19 18.42
C ARG A 139 22.62 -3.69 18.19
N THR A 140 23.48 -4.48 18.83
CA THR A 140 23.47 -5.95 18.69
C THR A 140 22.26 -6.63 19.34
N ASP A 141 21.54 -5.93 20.23
CA ASP A 141 20.24 -6.39 20.76
C ASP A 141 19.07 -6.15 19.80
N SER A 142 19.34 -5.61 18.60
CA SER A 142 18.37 -5.32 17.54
C SER A 142 17.30 -4.29 17.94
N ALA A 143 17.46 -3.62 19.08
CA ALA A 143 16.61 -2.51 19.44
C ALA A 143 16.98 -1.28 18.61
N SER A 144 15.99 -0.44 18.29
CA SER A 144 16.27 0.86 17.69
C SER A 144 17.21 1.69 18.58
N CYS A 145 17.90 2.64 17.95
CA CYS A 145 18.64 3.69 18.66
C CYS A 145 17.80 4.29 19.79
N THR A 146 18.44 4.57 20.91
CA THR A 146 17.79 5.22 22.06
C THR A 146 17.28 6.59 21.64
N VAL A 147 16.04 6.93 22.00
CA VAL A 147 15.46 8.26 21.72
C VAL A 147 16.02 9.29 22.72
N PRO A 148 16.48 10.48 22.27
CA PRO A 148 16.55 10.94 20.89
C PRO A 148 17.60 10.16 20.09
N CYS A 149 17.19 9.64 18.93
CA CYS A 149 18.06 8.89 18.06
C CYS A 149 18.97 9.86 17.32
N ASP A 150 20.30 9.72 17.44
CA ASP A 150 21.21 10.50 16.60
C ASP A 150 21.27 9.87 15.21
N ARG A 151 20.35 10.30 14.33
CA ARG A 151 20.23 9.78 12.97
C ARG A 151 20.50 10.88 11.95
N THR A 152 21.57 10.74 11.18
CA THR A 152 22.14 11.81 10.37
C THR A 152 22.11 11.49 8.87
N PRO A 153 21.76 12.47 8.01
CA PRO A 153 21.71 12.27 6.57
C PRO A 153 23.09 12.32 5.92
N HIS A 154 23.34 11.39 5.00
CA HIS A 154 24.57 11.28 4.24
C HIS A 154 24.29 11.17 2.74
N LEU A 155 25.29 11.50 1.92
CA LEU A 155 25.19 11.47 0.47
C LEU A 155 26.43 10.89 -0.19
N GLN A 156 26.21 9.98 -1.13
CA GLN A 156 27.23 9.47 -2.04
C GLN A 156 26.82 9.75 -3.49
N TYR A 157 27.77 9.63 -4.42
CA TYR A 157 27.45 9.67 -5.84
C TYR A 157 28.26 8.67 -6.67
N SER A 158 27.71 8.37 -7.84
CA SER A 158 28.38 7.63 -8.90
C SER A 158 28.35 8.42 -10.21
N ASP A 159 29.50 8.59 -10.82
CA ASP A 159 29.69 9.21 -12.14
C ASP A 159 29.92 8.19 -13.27
N ASP A 160 29.95 6.91 -12.94
CA ASP A 160 30.34 5.82 -13.84
C ASP A 160 29.25 4.75 -14.00
N ASP A 161 27.99 5.19 -13.93
CA ASP A 161 26.80 4.36 -14.12
C ASP A 161 26.61 3.31 -13.02
N GLY A 162 26.91 3.71 -11.78
CA GLY A 162 26.74 2.91 -10.56
C GLY A 162 27.83 1.86 -10.35
N ARG A 163 29.00 1.96 -11.01
CA ARG A 163 30.07 0.97 -10.86
C ARG A 163 30.95 1.24 -9.64
N THR A 164 31.21 2.52 -9.38
CA THR A 164 31.93 2.99 -8.19
C THR A 164 31.17 4.14 -7.54
N TRP A 165 31.44 4.34 -6.24
CA TRP A 165 30.78 5.32 -5.40
C TRP A 165 31.81 6.19 -4.70
N SER A 166 31.50 7.48 -4.56
CA SER A 166 32.32 8.41 -3.79
C SER A 166 32.31 8.06 -2.31
N PRO A 167 33.31 8.48 -1.51
CA PRO A 167 33.17 8.51 -0.06
C PRO A 167 31.90 9.29 0.36
N PRO A 168 31.26 8.93 1.49
CA PRO A 168 30.06 9.61 1.97
C PRO A 168 30.37 11.04 2.44
N ARG A 169 29.47 11.96 2.06
CA ARG A 169 29.44 13.35 2.54
C ARG A 169 28.31 13.49 3.58
N ASP A 170 28.64 13.98 4.77
CA ASP A 170 27.65 14.39 5.77
C ASP A 170 26.84 15.58 5.24
N LEU A 171 25.51 15.43 5.21
CA LEU A 171 24.57 16.47 4.78
C LEU A 171 23.94 17.23 5.97
N SER A 172 24.23 16.85 7.21
CA SER A 172 23.66 17.47 8.40
C SER A 172 23.79 19.01 8.40
N PRO A 173 24.93 19.62 8.01
CA PRO A 173 25.05 21.08 7.95
C PRO A 173 24.10 21.76 6.96
N GLU A 174 23.55 21.05 5.98
CA GLU A 174 22.69 21.59 4.92
C GLU A 174 21.20 21.30 5.16
N ILE A 175 20.86 20.13 5.72
CA ILE A 175 19.48 19.62 5.75
C ILE A 175 19.04 18.99 7.09
N LEU A 176 19.79 19.21 8.17
CA LEU A 176 19.41 18.83 9.53
C LEU A 176 19.29 20.07 10.45
N PRO A 177 18.15 20.79 10.40
CA PRO A 177 17.80 21.82 11.37
C PRO A 177 17.97 21.35 12.82
N ALA A 178 18.36 22.26 13.72
CA ALA A 178 18.71 21.91 15.11
C ALA A 178 17.53 21.36 15.94
N ASP A 179 16.28 21.68 15.56
CA ASP A 179 15.06 21.17 16.18
C ASP A 179 14.61 19.81 15.60
N TRP A 180 15.30 19.29 14.57
CA TRP A 180 15.14 17.95 14.02
C TRP A 180 16.14 17.00 14.69
N ASN A 181 16.02 16.86 16.01
CA ASN A 181 17.03 16.31 16.91
C ASN A 181 16.66 14.92 17.47
N SER A 182 15.86 14.14 16.74
CA SER A 182 15.53 12.75 17.06
C SER A 182 15.57 11.93 15.76
N TRP A 183 14.46 11.30 15.36
CA TRP A 183 14.42 10.50 14.14
C TRP A 183 14.70 11.32 12.88
N TYR A 184 15.42 10.74 11.92
CA TYR A 184 15.57 11.26 10.56
C TYR A 184 15.61 10.11 9.54
N ALA A 185 14.83 10.20 8.47
CA ALA A 185 14.80 9.19 7.41
C ALA A 185 14.75 9.85 6.02
N THR A 186 15.58 9.37 5.09
CA THR A 186 15.59 9.72 3.66
C THR A 186 14.70 8.76 2.88
N GLY A 187 13.79 9.25 2.03
CA GLY A 187 12.82 8.40 1.36
C GLY A 187 12.12 7.48 2.39
N PRO A 188 12.26 6.14 2.33
CA PRO A 188 12.98 5.39 1.30
C PRO A 188 12.16 5.32 0.01
N VAL A 189 12.86 5.39 -1.13
CA VAL A 189 12.45 5.28 -2.55
C VAL A 189 13.35 6.17 -3.40
N HIS A 190 13.28 6.05 -4.73
CA HIS A 190 13.83 7.07 -5.61
C HIS A 190 13.28 8.48 -5.37
N GLY A 191 14.16 9.48 -5.47
CA GLY A 191 13.78 10.86 -5.74
C GLY A 191 13.67 11.14 -7.24
N ILE A 192 13.37 12.38 -7.62
CA ILE A 192 13.14 12.77 -9.02
C ILE A 192 13.95 13.98 -9.42
N GLN A 193 14.18 14.11 -10.74
CA GLN A 193 14.54 15.36 -11.38
C GLN A 193 13.30 15.90 -12.11
N LEU A 194 12.94 17.17 -11.86
CA LEU A 194 11.80 17.80 -12.52
C LEU A 194 12.08 17.98 -14.01
N THR A 195 11.06 17.78 -14.84
CA THR A 195 11.18 17.86 -16.30
C THR A 195 10.38 19.00 -16.90
N ARG A 196 9.55 19.69 -16.11
CA ARG A 196 8.59 20.68 -16.60
C ARG A 196 8.66 22.01 -15.85
N GLY A 197 8.21 23.04 -16.54
CA GLY A 197 8.02 24.37 -15.97
C GLY A 197 9.33 25.05 -15.56
N ARG A 198 9.19 26.07 -14.70
CA ARG A 198 10.30 26.94 -14.26
C ARG A 198 11.43 26.19 -13.54
N TYR A 199 11.13 25.05 -12.92
CA TYR A 199 12.05 24.31 -12.06
C TYR A 199 12.60 23.04 -12.73
N ALA A 200 12.44 22.89 -14.05
CA ALA A 200 13.04 21.77 -14.78
C ALA A 200 14.55 21.70 -14.52
N GLY A 201 15.05 20.49 -14.24
CA GLY A 201 16.44 20.23 -13.85
C GLY A 201 16.68 20.12 -12.35
N ARG A 202 15.79 20.69 -11.51
CA ARG A 202 15.88 20.57 -10.03
C ARG A 202 15.77 19.11 -9.59
N LEU A 203 16.62 18.73 -8.65
CA LEU A 203 16.62 17.42 -7.98
C LEU A 203 15.82 17.49 -6.67
N LEU A 204 15.06 16.44 -6.37
CA LEU A 204 14.27 16.34 -5.15
C LEU A 204 14.23 14.92 -4.59
N PHE A 205 14.26 14.79 -3.27
CA PHE A 205 13.86 13.58 -2.54
C PHE A 205 13.09 13.95 -1.26
N GLY A 206 12.38 12.99 -0.68
CA GLY A 206 11.61 13.20 0.54
C GLY A 206 12.39 12.83 1.81
N VAL A 207 12.07 13.46 2.93
CA VAL A 207 12.54 13.09 4.26
C VAL A 207 11.42 13.14 5.29
N ASN A 208 11.54 12.39 6.38
CA ASN A 208 10.74 12.59 7.58
C ASN A 208 11.58 12.60 8.84
N THR A 209 11.14 13.35 9.84
CA THR A 209 11.95 13.67 11.02
C THR A 209 11.10 14.04 12.25
N GLU A 210 11.70 14.06 13.43
CA GLU A 210 11.03 14.32 14.70
C GLU A 210 11.78 15.34 15.57
N THR A 211 11.02 16.13 16.35
CA THR A 211 11.55 17.00 17.42
C THR A 211 11.43 16.32 18.78
N TRP A 212 12.49 16.44 19.58
CA TRP A 212 12.57 16.00 20.98
C TRP A 212 12.84 17.18 21.91
N ASP A 213 12.06 17.29 22.99
CA ASP A 213 12.14 18.41 23.95
C ASP A 213 13.02 18.14 25.19
N GLY A 214 13.66 16.97 25.26
CA GLY A 214 14.38 16.49 26.45
C GLY A 214 13.65 15.37 27.19
N SER A 215 12.34 15.20 26.94
CA SER A 215 11.50 14.23 27.65
C SER A 215 10.63 13.36 26.74
N ARG A 216 10.18 13.90 25.60
CA ARG A 216 9.33 13.20 24.63
C ARG A 216 9.49 13.76 23.22
N VAL A 217 9.00 13.01 22.24
CA VAL A 217 8.78 13.54 20.89
C VAL A 217 7.61 14.53 20.93
N THR A 218 7.81 15.70 20.33
CA THR A 218 6.85 16.82 20.33
C THR A 218 6.34 17.20 18.96
N ALA A 219 7.01 16.79 17.88
CA ALA A 219 6.55 17.01 16.52
C ALA A 219 7.09 15.94 15.56
N ASN A 220 6.36 15.69 14.47
CA ASN A 220 6.83 15.00 13.29
C ASN A 220 6.82 15.97 12.10
N HIS A 221 7.82 15.87 11.24
CA HIS A 221 7.95 16.67 10.04
C HIS A 221 8.05 15.76 8.82
N ALA A 222 7.33 16.12 7.77
CA ALA A 222 7.50 15.58 6.44
C ALA A 222 8.05 16.70 5.55
N ALA A 223 9.17 16.48 4.87
CA ALA A 223 9.79 17.51 4.07
C ALA A 223 10.34 17.01 2.73
N LEU A 224 10.54 17.96 1.82
CA LEU A 224 11.27 17.77 0.57
C LEU A 224 12.65 18.40 0.70
N ILE A 225 13.68 17.69 0.23
CA ILE A 225 15.04 18.20 0.09
C ILE A 225 15.28 18.46 -1.38
N VAL A 226 15.82 19.64 -1.70
CA VAL A 226 15.96 20.09 -3.10
C VAL A 226 17.36 20.59 -3.43
N SER A 227 17.77 20.42 -4.68
CA SER A 227 19.00 20.99 -5.23
C SER A 227 18.76 21.58 -6.62
N ASP A 228 19.28 22.79 -6.83
CA ASP A 228 19.17 23.58 -8.06
C ASP A 228 20.48 23.61 -8.88
N ASP A 229 21.56 23.04 -8.35
CA ASP A 229 22.92 23.12 -8.89
C ASP A 229 23.54 21.72 -9.11
N HIS A 230 22.71 20.78 -9.59
CA HIS A 230 23.12 19.42 -9.92
C HIS A 230 23.65 18.62 -8.71
N GLY A 231 23.18 18.93 -7.49
CA GLY A 231 23.53 18.23 -6.25
C GLY A 231 24.77 18.79 -5.54
N GLY A 232 25.30 19.93 -6.01
CA GLY A 232 26.38 20.65 -5.34
C GLY A 232 25.98 21.06 -3.92
N HIS A 233 24.84 21.74 -3.82
CA HIS A 233 24.20 22.15 -2.57
C HIS A 233 22.76 21.67 -2.48
N TRP A 234 22.36 21.33 -1.25
CA TRP A 234 21.03 20.88 -0.90
C TRP A 234 20.42 21.81 0.15
N ARG A 235 19.10 21.88 0.18
CA ARG A 235 18.38 22.63 1.20
C ARG A 235 17.05 21.97 1.51
N THR A 236 16.58 22.17 2.74
CA THR A 236 15.19 21.90 3.09
C THR A 236 14.26 22.81 2.28
N GLY A 237 13.28 22.19 1.62
CA GLY A 237 12.24 22.83 0.84
C GLY A 237 10.91 22.83 1.58
N ALA A 238 9.87 22.29 0.93
CA ALA A 238 8.54 22.17 1.51
C ALA A 238 8.60 21.33 2.79
N THR A 239 8.00 21.83 3.88
CA THR A 239 7.90 21.14 5.16
C THR A 239 6.47 21.21 5.67
N ASP A 240 5.95 20.09 6.16
CA ASP A 240 4.70 20.00 6.90
C ASP A 240 5.00 19.45 8.30
N THR A 241 4.57 20.18 9.33
CA THR A 241 4.89 19.90 10.73
C THR A 241 3.62 19.58 11.52
N TRP A 242 3.61 18.42 12.16
CA TRP A 242 2.49 17.95 12.97
C TRP A 242 2.91 17.81 14.43
N PRO A 243 2.31 18.58 15.36
CA PRO A 243 2.62 18.46 16.78
C PRO A 243 2.09 17.15 17.37
N VAL A 244 2.86 16.59 18.28
CA VAL A 244 2.49 15.43 19.11
C VAL A 244 1.89 15.94 20.42
N ALA A 245 0.64 15.54 20.68
CA ALA A 245 -0.10 15.89 21.89
C ALA A 245 0.57 15.32 23.15
N ALA A 246 0.22 15.88 24.31
CA ALA A 246 0.83 15.50 25.58
C ALA A 246 0.57 14.03 25.98
N ASP A 247 -0.52 13.43 25.48
CA ASP A 247 -0.84 12.02 25.68
C ASP A 247 -0.11 11.07 24.71
N GLY A 248 0.81 11.60 23.89
CA GLY A 248 1.58 10.86 22.89
C GLY A 248 0.85 10.63 21.58
N THR A 249 -0.43 11.05 21.46
CA THR A 249 -1.16 10.96 20.20
C THR A 249 -0.77 12.10 19.26
N PHE A 250 -0.95 11.88 17.96
CA PHE A 250 -0.72 12.92 16.96
C PHE A 250 -1.78 12.77 15.87
N ARG A 251 -2.09 13.88 15.21
CA ARG A 251 -3.18 13.90 14.23
C ARG A 251 -2.82 13.12 12.98
N GLN A 252 -1.65 13.42 12.41
CA GLN A 252 -1.06 12.75 11.26
C GLN A 252 0.46 12.69 11.47
N LYS A 253 1.09 11.66 10.94
CA LYS A 253 2.54 11.45 10.92
C LYS A 253 2.96 10.94 9.53
N PRO A 254 2.92 11.82 8.51
CA PRO A 254 3.42 11.47 7.19
C PRO A 254 4.91 11.15 7.29
N SER A 255 5.27 9.98 6.80
CA SER A 255 6.62 9.42 6.83
C SER A 255 6.89 8.61 5.56
N GLU A 256 8.14 8.21 5.32
CA GLU A 256 8.51 7.31 4.21
C GLU A 256 7.97 7.80 2.85
N LEU A 257 8.37 9.02 2.48
CA LEU A 257 7.74 9.80 1.42
C LEU A 257 8.14 9.32 0.02
N THR A 258 7.17 9.24 -0.88
CA THR A 258 7.37 9.08 -2.33
C THR A 258 6.78 10.24 -3.10
N LEU A 259 7.33 10.55 -4.28
CA LEU A 259 6.91 11.70 -5.08
C LEU A 259 6.90 11.43 -6.58
N ALA A 260 6.00 12.12 -7.29
CA ALA A 260 5.94 12.11 -8.74
C ALA A 260 5.58 13.50 -9.30
N GLU A 261 6.26 13.89 -10.38
CA GLU A 261 5.90 15.09 -11.16
C GLU A 261 4.62 14.81 -11.97
N ARG A 262 3.59 15.62 -11.75
CA ARG A 262 2.29 15.55 -12.42
C ARG A 262 2.36 16.10 -13.84
N GLY A 263 1.29 15.87 -14.61
CA GLY A 263 1.15 16.39 -15.97
C GLY A 263 1.27 17.92 -16.08
N ASP A 264 0.84 18.64 -15.04
CA ASP A 264 0.88 20.10 -14.93
C ASP A 264 2.22 20.65 -14.37
N GLY A 265 3.19 19.79 -14.07
CA GLY A 265 4.48 20.17 -13.49
C GLY A 265 4.48 20.36 -11.98
N SER A 266 3.33 20.21 -11.30
CA SER A 266 3.29 20.15 -9.84
C SER A 266 3.82 18.79 -9.33
N VAL A 267 4.32 18.75 -8.10
CA VAL A 267 4.82 17.54 -7.46
C VAL A 267 3.74 17.01 -6.52
N LEU A 268 3.28 15.78 -6.76
CA LEU A 268 2.50 15.02 -5.79
C LEU A 268 3.46 14.33 -4.84
N VAL A 269 3.22 14.44 -3.54
CA VAL A 269 3.96 13.73 -2.50
C VAL A 269 2.98 12.87 -1.73
N SER A 270 3.33 11.60 -1.50
CA SER A 270 2.53 10.68 -0.71
C SER A 270 3.38 10.04 0.38
N GLY A 271 2.89 10.06 1.62
CA GLY A 271 3.53 9.46 2.78
C GLY A 271 2.76 8.26 3.31
N ARG A 272 3.49 7.36 3.97
CA ARG A 272 2.92 6.44 4.96
C ARG A 272 2.37 7.29 6.10
N GLU A 273 1.11 7.06 6.45
CA GLU A 273 0.54 7.59 7.69
C GLU A 273 0.75 6.57 8.78
N GLN A 274 1.56 6.94 9.77
CA GLN A 274 1.95 6.06 10.86
C GLN A 274 1.18 6.41 12.12
N ASP A 275 0.16 5.64 12.49
CA ASP A 275 -0.53 5.73 13.78
C ASP A 275 -1.23 7.07 14.15
N GLY A 276 -1.56 7.90 13.14
CA GLY A 276 -2.29 9.16 13.34
C GLY A 276 -3.69 8.99 13.91
N THR A 277 -4.29 10.08 14.40
CA THR A 277 -5.70 10.06 14.83
C THR A 277 -6.68 10.21 13.68
N ASP A 278 -6.27 10.84 12.59
CA ASP A 278 -7.07 10.91 11.37
C ASP A 278 -7.17 9.51 10.73
N LEU A 279 -8.02 9.38 9.70
CA LEU A 279 -8.32 8.08 9.10
C LEU A 279 -7.26 7.67 8.06
N GLY A 280 -7.21 6.38 7.74
CA GLY A 280 -6.35 5.83 6.70
C GLY A 280 -4.88 5.70 7.07
N HIS A 281 -4.14 4.97 6.22
CA HIS A 281 -2.71 4.69 6.41
C HIS A 281 -1.83 5.35 5.32
N ARG A 282 -2.41 6.26 4.53
CA ARG A 282 -1.71 7.03 3.50
C ARG A 282 -2.20 8.46 3.51
N THR A 283 -1.26 9.39 3.29
CA THR A 283 -1.53 10.82 3.20
C THR A 283 -0.85 11.44 1.99
N GLN A 284 -1.34 12.59 1.53
CA GLN A 284 -0.81 13.28 0.36
C GLN A 284 -0.79 14.81 0.49
N ALA A 285 0.24 15.43 -0.08
CA ALA A 285 0.35 16.86 -0.28
C ALA A 285 0.81 17.17 -1.71
N VAL A 286 0.65 18.44 -2.13
CA VAL A 286 1.07 18.91 -3.45
C VAL A 286 1.98 20.11 -3.30
N SER A 287 3.06 20.16 -4.07
CA SER A 287 3.88 21.35 -4.26
C SER A 287 3.74 21.88 -5.69
N ARG A 288 3.54 23.19 -5.85
CA ARG A 288 3.43 23.86 -7.16
C ARG A 288 4.64 24.73 -7.52
N ASP A 289 5.63 24.81 -6.64
CA ASP A 289 6.80 25.68 -6.73
C ASP A 289 8.12 24.89 -6.72
N GLY A 290 8.08 23.71 -7.35
CA GLY A 290 9.23 22.83 -7.50
C GLY A 290 9.75 22.30 -6.16
N GLY A 291 8.85 21.99 -5.22
CA GLY A 291 9.20 21.44 -3.91
C GLY A 291 9.64 22.46 -2.87
N SER A 292 9.40 23.77 -3.08
CA SER A 292 9.81 24.80 -2.12
C SER A 292 8.77 25.00 -1.00
N SER A 293 7.48 24.76 -1.28
CA SER A 293 6.40 24.74 -0.29
C SER A 293 5.30 23.73 -0.67
N PHE A 294 4.54 23.27 0.33
CA PHE A 294 3.30 22.55 0.11
C PHE A 294 2.13 23.54 -0.01
N THR A 295 1.20 23.29 -0.92
CA THR A 295 0.01 24.14 -1.12
C THR A 295 -0.99 24.06 0.03
N ALA A 296 -0.92 22.97 0.80
CA ALA A 296 -1.69 22.69 2.00
C ALA A 296 -0.98 21.56 2.79
N PRO A 297 -1.29 21.38 4.08
CA PRO A 297 -0.84 20.22 4.84
C PRO A 297 -1.23 18.89 4.19
N PHE A 298 -0.55 17.81 4.58
CA PHE A 298 -0.89 16.46 4.13
C PHE A 298 -2.34 16.11 4.46
N ARG A 299 -3.07 15.60 3.48
CA ARG A 299 -4.46 15.13 3.61
C ARG A 299 -4.49 13.61 3.66
N ASP A 300 -5.32 13.06 4.53
CA ASP A 300 -5.63 11.64 4.64
C ASP A 300 -6.43 11.08 3.45
N LEU A 301 -6.19 9.79 3.17
CA LEU A 301 -6.89 9.01 2.14
C LEU A 301 -7.60 7.81 2.80
N PRO A 302 -8.73 8.03 3.50
CA PRO A 302 -9.43 6.98 4.25
C PRO A 302 -9.94 5.83 3.37
N ASP A 303 -10.29 6.11 2.12
CA ASP A 303 -10.84 5.16 1.16
C ASP A 303 -9.76 4.41 0.35
N LEU A 304 -8.48 4.74 0.54
CA LEU A 304 -7.36 4.00 -0.02
C LEU A 304 -6.92 2.89 0.95
N TYR A 305 -7.40 1.68 0.72
CA TYR A 305 -7.05 0.54 1.57
C TYR A 305 -5.60 0.12 1.36
N ALA A 306 -4.82 0.30 2.41
CA ALA A 306 -3.42 -0.09 2.52
C ALA A 306 -3.10 -0.34 4.00
N PRO A 307 -2.13 -1.20 4.32
CA PRO A 307 -1.58 -1.30 5.66
C PRO A 307 -0.61 -0.13 5.91
N GLN A 308 -0.13 0.02 7.14
CA GLN A 308 0.91 1.01 7.45
C GLN A 308 2.26 0.59 6.86
N VAL A 309 2.56 1.10 5.67
CA VAL A 309 3.75 0.73 4.89
C VAL A 309 4.12 1.84 3.90
N GLN A 310 5.40 1.92 3.55
CA GLN A 310 5.87 2.72 2.42
C GLN A 310 5.31 2.16 1.11
N GLY A 311 5.17 3.05 0.12
CA GLY A 311 4.83 2.71 -1.25
C GLY A 311 5.47 3.72 -2.21
N SER A 312 5.42 3.44 -3.50
CA SER A 312 6.11 4.25 -4.52
C SER A 312 5.18 4.79 -5.59
N LEU A 313 5.48 6.00 -6.06
CA LEU A 313 4.78 6.66 -7.14
C LEU A 313 5.59 6.61 -8.44
N LEU A 314 4.91 6.42 -9.56
CA LEU A 314 5.49 6.60 -10.89
C LEU A 314 4.48 7.20 -11.84
N ARG A 315 4.88 8.22 -12.60
CA ARG A 315 4.06 8.71 -13.71
C ARG A 315 4.25 7.84 -14.95
N LEU A 316 3.16 7.30 -15.50
CA LEU A 316 3.08 6.57 -16.75
C LEU A 316 2.14 7.29 -17.74
N GLY A 317 2.69 8.12 -18.63
CA GLY A 317 1.87 8.91 -19.56
C GLY A 317 1.03 9.94 -18.79
N ASP A 318 -0.29 9.86 -18.91
CA ASP A 318 -1.24 10.70 -18.15
C ASP A 318 -1.75 10.03 -16.86
N ARG A 319 -1.32 8.79 -16.61
CA ARG A 319 -1.67 7.99 -15.43
C ARG A 319 -0.59 8.15 -14.36
N LEU A 320 -0.99 8.25 -13.10
CA LEU A 320 -0.10 8.01 -11.97
C LEU A 320 -0.31 6.58 -11.47
N LEU A 321 0.78 5.89 -11.21
CA LEU A 321 0.81 4.58 -10.57
C LEU A 321 1.25 4.74 -9.12
N LEU A 322 0.63 3.98 -8.23
CA LEU A 322 1.06 3.77 -6.85
C LEU A 322 1.26 2.27 -6.66
N ALA A 323 2.46 1.84 -6.29
CA ALA A 323 2.70 0.49 -5.80
C ALA A 323 2.61 0.47 -4.28
N CYS A 324 1.68 -0.34 -3.76
CA CYS A 324 1.56 -0.61 -2.34
C CYS A 324 0.75 -1.90 -2.10
N PRO A 325 0.95 -2.58 -0.96
CA PRO A 325 0.05 -3.64 -0.50
C PRO A 325 -1.40 -3.14 -0.38
N GLY A 326 -2.35 -3.95 -0.81
CA GLY A 326 -3.78 -3.61 -0.85
C GLY A 326 -4.61 -4.16 0.31
N ASP A 327 -4.04 -5.01 1.15
CA ASP A 327 -4.73 -5.53 2.33
C ASP A 327 -4.74 -4.45 3.45
N PRO A 328 -5.91 -4.09 4.00
CA PRO A 328 -6.02 -2.99 4.95
C PRO A 328 -5.37 -3.26 6.32
N ASP A 329 -5.07 -4.52 6.68
CA ASP A 329 -4.47 -4.91 7.96
C ASP A 329 -3.00 -5.31 7.83
N ARG A 330 -2.70 -6.14 6.84
CA ARG A 330 -1.42 -6.84 6.74
C ARG A 330 -0.62 -6.37 5.55
N ARG A 331 0.70 -6.35 5.70
CA ARG A 331 1.65 -6.16 4.59
C ARG A 331 1.63 -7.37 3.65
N ARG A 332 0.59 -7.45 2.81
CA ARG A 332 0.38 -8.48 1.79
C ARG A 332 -0.47 -7.97 0.64
N THR A 333 -0.49 -8.75 -0.43
CA THR A 333 -1.21 -8.41 -1.66
C THR A 333 -0.62 -7.16 -2.32
N MET A 334 0.60 -7.24 -2.83
CA MET A 334 1.22 -6.14 -3.58
C MET A 334 0.37 -5.82 -4.81
N MET A 335 0.01 -4.55 -5.00
CA MET A 335 -0.81 -4.13 -6.12
C MET A 335 -0.30 -2.83 -6.74
N ILE A 336 -0.66 -2.63 -8.01
CA ILE A 336 -0.58 -1.34 -8.68
C ILE A 336 -1.96 -0.67 -8.64
N ARG A 337 -2.03 0.50 -8.01
CA ARG A 337 -3.18 1.41 -7.99
C ARG A 337 -2.97 2.52 -8.98
N SER A 338 -4.04 3.01 -9.60
CA SER A 338 -3.91 4.08 -10.57
C SER A 338 -4.81 5.25 -10.30
N SER A 339 -4.30 6.40 -10.71
CA SER A 339 -5.02 7.65 -10.68
C SER A 339 -5.00 8.28 -12.06
N TYR A 340 -6.18 8.75 -12.47
CA TYR A 340 -6.42 9.42 -13.75
C TYR A 340 -6.73 10.92 -13.58
N ASP A 341 -6.68 11.42 -12.34
CA ASP A 341 -7.02 12.82 -11.99
C ASP A 341 -5.87 13.54 -11.26
N GLY A 342 -4.66 13.01 -11.41
CA GLY A 342 -3.43 13.55 -10.84
C GLY A 342 -3.25 13.25 -9.35
N GLY A 343 -3.76 12.11 -8.89
CA GLY A 343 -3.61 11.61 -7.52
C GLY A 343 -4.73 12.00 -6.58
N ARG A 344 -5.83 12.62 -7.05
CA ARG A 344 -6.94 13.01 -6.17
C ARG A 344 -7.78 11.80 -5.76
N THR A 345 -7.96 10.85 -6.67
CA THR A 345 -8.59 9.56 -6.43
C THR A 345 -7.70 8.44 -6.95
N TRP A 346 -7.81 7.26 -6.34
CA TRP A 346 -7.05 6.07 -6.67
C TRP A 346 -8.01 4.91 -6.90
N ASP A 347 -7.64 4.00 -7.80
CA ASP A 347 -8.34 2.73 -7.95
C ASP A 347 -8.50 2.03 -6.59
N GLY A 348 -9.67 1.42 -6.35
CA GLY A 348 -9.90 0.57 -5.20
C GLY A 348 -9.23 -0.80 -5.33
N VAL A 349 -9.34 -1.62 -4.28
CA VAL A 349 -8.83 -3.01 -4.27
C VAL A 349 -9.45 -3.89 -5.36
N ASP A 350 -10.67 -3.59 -5.79
CA ASP A 350 -11.40 -4.30 -6.87
C ASP A 350 -11.04 -3.80 -8.28
N ARG A 351 -10.33 -2.67 -8.39
CA ARG A 351 -9.97 -2.05 -9.69
C ARG A 351 -8.47 -2.10 -9.98
N GLY A 352 -7.63 -2.15 -8.96
CA GLY A 352 -6.18 -2.21 -9.14
C GLY A 352 -5.69 -3.56 -9.63
N THR A 353 -4.44 -3.60 -10.07
CA THR A 353 -3.80 -4.82 -10.61
C THR A 353 -3.04 -5.54 -9.52
N VAL A 354 -3.36 -6.81 -9.28
CA VAL A 354 -2.64 -7.66 -8.33
C VAL A 354 -1.31 -8.09 -8.92
N VAL A 355 -0.21 -7.81 -8.22
CA VAL A 355 1.13 -8.31 -8.54
C VAL A 355 1.36 -9.68 -7.91
N THR A 356 1.02 -9.80 -6.63
CA THR A 356 1.03 -11.06 -5.87
C THR A 356 0.03 -10.98 -4.73
N THR A 357 -0.43 -12.13 -4.22
CA THR A 357 -1.22 -12.27 -2.98
C THR A 357 -0.38 -12.66 -1.76
N ASP A 358 0.92 -12.85 -1.96
CA ASP A 358 1.91 -13.15 -0.92
C ASP A 358 2.00 -12.02 0.13
N TRP A 359 2.71 -12.28 1.23
CA TRP A 359 3.20 -11.18 2.06
C TRP A 359 4.07 -10.27 1.20
N SER A 360 3.93 -8.97 1.43
CA SER A 360 4.60 -7.95 0.63
C SER A 360 4.65 -6.62 1.38
N GLY A 361 5.81 -5.98 1.37
CA GLY A 361 6.08 -4.79 2.15
C GLY A 361 6.42 -3.59 1.27
N TYR A 362 7.61 -3.05 1.49
CA TYR A 362 8.13 -1.90 0.77
C TYR A 362 8.30 -2.16 -0.73
N SER A 363 8.23 -1.10 -1.52
CA SER A 363 8.30 -1.18 -2.98
C SER A 363 8.80 0.08 -3.65
N ASP A 364 9.44 -0.06 -4.80
CA ASP A 364 9.86 1.06 -5.63
C ASP A 364 9.64 0.81 -7.14
N LEU A 365 9.10 1.82 -7.82
CA LEU A 365 8.72 1.77 -9.24
C LEU A 365 9.75 2.50 -10.08
N VAL A 366 10.06 1.97 -11.27
CA VAL A 366 10.99 2.58 -12.21
C VAL A 366 10.50 2.45 -13.65
N ARG A 367 10.82 3.43 -14.50
CA ARG A 367 10.73 3.22 -15.96
C ARG A 367 11.91 2.35 -16.41
N ALA A 368 11.68 1.04 -16.53
CA ALA A 368 12.72 0.08 -16.88
C ALA A 368 13.17 0.19 -18.34
N GLY A 369 12.29 0.66 -19.24
CA GLY A 369 12.57 0.84 -20.66
C GLY A 369 11.43 1.52 -21.40
N SER A 370 11.48 1.51 -22.73
CA SER A 370 10.38 2.02 -23.56
C SER A 370 9.13 1.17 -23.35
N GLY A 371 8.07 1.74 -22.76
CA GLY A 371 6.81 1.04 -22.48
C GLY A 371 6.88 -0.04 -21.39
N THR A 372 8.00 -0.20 -20.70
CA THR A 372 8.16 -1.17 -19.60
C THR A 372 8.34 -0.46 -18.27
N VAL A 373 7.52 -0.84 -17.30
CA VAL A 373 7.65 -0.48 -15.89
C VAL A 373 8.35 -1.61 -15.15
N GLY A 374 9.26 -1.25 -14.25
CA GLY A 374 9.87 -2.15 -13.28
C GLY A 374 9.28 -1.86 -11.89
N LEU A 375 9.14 -2.91 -11.09
CA LEU A 375 8.72 -2.85 -9.69
C LEU A 375 9.70 -3.70 -8.87
N LEU A 376 10.46 -3.07 -7.99
CA LEU A 376 11.27 -3.74 -6.98
C LEU A 376 10.48 -3.76 -5.68
N TYR A 377 10.28 -4.91 -5.03
CA TYR A 377 9.45 -4.96 -3.82
C TYR A 377 9.81 -6.12 -2.88
N GLU A 378 9.62 -5.90 -1.59
CA GLU A 378 9.66 -6.93 -0.54
C GLU A 378 8.49 -7.90 -0.73
N GLY A 379 8.74 -9.21 -0.71
CA GLY A 379 7.68 -10.21 -0.73
C GLY A 379 8.10 -11.61 -0.30
N GLY A 380 7.13 -12.45 0.05
CA GLY A 380 7.39 -13.80 0.56
C GLY A 380 6.16 -14.60 0.91
N ALA A 381 6.30 -15.93 0.92
CA ALA A 381 5.20 -16.82 1.25
C ALA A 381 4.86 -16.80 2.75
N VAL A 382 5.85 -16.50 3.60
CA VAL A 382 5.71 -16.57 5.07
C VAL A 382 5.82 -15.19 5.71
N ASP A 383 6.76 -14.36 5.25
CA ASP A 383 6.98 -13.00 5.73
C ASP A 383 7.27 -12.08 4.54
N ALA A 384 6.89 -10.80 4.64
CA ALA A 384 7.19 -9.82 3.59
C ALA A 384 8.70 -9.66 3.37
N ARG A 385 9.52 -10.00 4.37
CA ARG A 385 10.98 -9.83 4.39
C ARG A 385 11.74 -11.07 3.90
N ASP A 386 11.05 -12.10 3.41
CA ASP A 386 11.69 -13.34 2.94
C ASP A 386 12.67 -13.07 1.78
N GLU A 387 12.31 -12.15 0.88
CA GLU A 387 13.08 -11.80 -0.31
C GLU A 387 12.63 -10.44 -0.89
N ILE A 388 13.46 -9.87 -1.77
CA ILE A 388 13.08 -8.75 -2.62
C ILE A 388 13.00 -9.25 -4.07
N ARG A 389 11.87 -8.99 -4.71
CA ARG A 389 11.58 -9.40 -6.10
C ARG A 389 11.64 -8.20 -7.03
N PHE A 390 12.02 -8.44 -8.28
CA PHE A 390 11.92 -7.48 -9.37
C PHE A 390 10.93 -7.99 -10.41
N ALA A 391 9.83 -7.26 -10.60
CA ALA A 391 8.84 -7.51 -11.62
C ALA A 391 8.95 -6.47 -12.75
N ARG A 392 8.57 -6.88 -13.96
CA ARG A 392 8.49 -6.03 -15.15
C ARG A 392 7.15 -6.25 -15.84
N PHE A 393 6.55 -5.17 -16.31
CA PHE A 393 5.28 -5.22 -17.03
C PHE A 393 5.10 -4.05 -17.99
N THR A 394 4.16 -4.20 -18.92
CA THR A 394 3.72 -3.13 -19.82
C THR A 394 2.41 -2.51 -19.33
N GLU A 395 2.02 -1.38 -19.93
CA GLU A 395 0.73 -0.75 -19.61
C GLU A 395 -0.46 -1.69 -19.92
N ASP A 396 -0.36 -2.52 -20.95
CA ASP A 396 -1.39 -3.50 -21.36
C ASP A 396 -1.64 -4.58 -20.30
N TRP A 397 -0.69 -4.81 -19.38
CA TRP A 397 -0.87 -5.72 -18.26
C TRP A 397 -1.76 -5.15 -17.16
N LEU A 398 -1.78 -3.82 -17.02
CA LEU A 398 -2.54 -3.17 -15.98
C LEU A 398 -4.03 -3.35 -16.25
N THR A 399 -4.78 -3.59 -15.18
CA THR A 399 -6.24 -3.63 -15.19
C THR A 399 -6.76 -2.40 -15.94
N PRO A 400 -7.55 -2.59 -17.01
CA PRO A 400 -8.08 -1.48 -17.78
C PRO A 400 -8.97 -0.59 -16.92
N ARG A 401 -8.98 0.71 -17.24
CA ARG A 401 -9.94 1.63 -16.64
C ARG A 401 -11.35 1.20 -17.03
N ARG A 402 -12.16 0.80 -16.05
CA ARG A 402 -13.58 0.49 -16.24
C ARG A 402 -14.47 1.69 -15.89
N GLY A 403 -15.69 1.70 -16.43
CA GLY A 403 -16.70 2.72 -16.16
C GLY A 403 -17.15 2.77 -14.69
N PRO A 404 -18.12 3.64 -14.35
CA PRO A 404 -18.74 3.63 -13.03
C PRO A 404 -19.40 2.26 -12.76
N ASP A 405 -19.41 1.85 -11.49
CA ASP A 405 -20.17 0.66 -11.06
C ASP A 405 -21.67 0.95 -11.10
N PRO A 406 -22.52 -0.09 -11.25
CA PRO A 406 -23.92 0.00 -10.87
C PRO A 406 -24.05 0.47 -9.42
N VAL A 407 -25.16 1.12 -9.09
CA VAL A 407 -25.39 1.72 -7.78
C VAL A 407 -26.77 1.42 -7.20
N THR A 408 -26.86 1.41 -5.89
CA THR A 408 -28.11 1.42 -5.12
C THR A 408 -28.25 2.74 -4.36
N ALA A 409 -29.47 3.15 -4.05
CA ALA A 409 -29.74 4.43 -3.39
C ALA A 409 -29.30 4.41 -1.92
N ASP A 410 -28.68 5.51 -1.47
CA ASP A 410 -28.53 5.85 -0.06
C ASP A 410 -29.42 7.05 0.23
N LEU A 411 -30.45 6.84 1.05
CA LEU A 411 -31.47 7.83 1.38
C LEU A 411 -31.03 8.79 2.50
N ALA A 412 -29.87 8.57 3.11
CA ALA A 412 -29.36 9.46 4.13
C ALA A 412 -29.09 10.88 3.57
N PRO A 413 -29.22 11.94 4.40
CA PRO A 413 -28.99 13.31 3.96
C PRO A 413 -27.62 13.49 3.32
N HIS A 414 -27.60 14.10 2.13
CA HIS A 414 -26.39 14.36 1.34
C HIS A 414 -25.58 13.12 0.92
N ALA A 415 -26.16 11.92 1.03
CA ALA A 415 -25.51 10.71 0.60
C ALA A 415 -25.44 10.62 -0.93
N ARG A 416 -24.37 9.97 -1.41
CA ARG A 416 -24.26 9.52 -2.79
C ARG A 416 -24.69 8.06 -2.86
N PRO A 417 -25.22 7.59 -4.01
CA PRO A 417 -25.50 6.18 -4.22
C PRO A 417 -24.28 5.29 -3.90
N ALA A 418 -24.54 4.11 -3.34
CA ALA A 418 -23.51 3.12 -3.01
C ALA A 418 -23.23 2.22 -4.22
N ALA A 419 -21.97 1.88 -4.45
CA ALA A 419 -21.56 1.00 -5.53
C ALA A 419 -22.01 -0.44 -5.24
N VAL A 420 -22.47 -1.13 -6.27
CA VAL A 420 -22.90 -2.53 -6.26
C VAL A 420 -21.92 -3.33 -7.11
N LEU A 421 -21.26 -4.31 -6.51
CA LEU A 421 -20.21 -5.15 -7.10
C LEU A 421 -20.67 -6.62 -7.15
N GLY A 422 -20.07 -7.43 -8.03
CA GLY A 422 -20.36 -8.87 -8.20
C GLY A 422 -21.63 -9.17 -9.01
N GLY A 423 -22.63 -8.30 -8.90
CA GLY A 423 -23.91 -8.44 -9.59
C GLY A 423 -24.97 -9.15 -8.75
N PRO A 424 -25.21 -8.72 -7.49
CA PRO A 424 -26.27 -9.27 -6.66
C PRO A 424 -27.62 -9.08 -7.35
N ARG A 425 -28.52 -10.04 -7.14
CA ARG A 425 -29.83 -10.05 -7.79
C ARG A 425 -30.85 -9.33 -6.95
N GLU A 426 -31.74 -8.59 -7.59
CA GLU A 426 -32.94 -8.08 -6.93
C GLU A 426 -33.88 -9.25 -6.56
N THR A 427 -34.41 -9.24 -5.34
CA THR A 427 -35.36 -10.24 -4.81
C THR A 427 -36.46 -9.54 -3.99
N ASP A 428 -37.54 -10.26 -3.65
CA ASP A 428 -38.52 -9.77 -2.68
C ASP A 428 -37.87 -9.59 -1.30
N GLY A 429 -38.04 -8.39 -0.74
CA GLY A 429 -37.54 -7.98 0.57
C GLY A 429 -38.51 -8.29 1.72
N ALA A 430 -38.08 -7.98 2.94
CA ALA A 430 -38.99 -7.82 4.07
C ALA A 430 -39.91 -6.61 3.84
N PHE A 431 -39.41 -5.58 3.14
CA PHE A 431 -40.13 -4.40 2.71
C PHE A 431 -39.90 -4.12 1.22
N GLY A 432 -40.82 -4.57 0.36
CA GLY A 432 -40.69 -4.33 -1.07
C GLY A 432 -39.60 -5.21 -1.69
N GLY A 433 -38.46 -4.61 -2.05
CA GLY A 433 -37.34 -5.29 -2.72
C GLY A 433 -36.10 -5.38 -1.83
N ALA A 434 -35.16 -6.24 -2.21
CA ALA A 434 -33.90 -6.48 -1.51
C ALA A 434 -32.81 -6.92 -2.50
N LEU A 435 -31.56 -6.98 -2.04
CA LEU A 435 -30.46 -7.57 -2.80
C LEU A 435 -30.08 -8.94 -2.23
N GLU A 436 -29.98 -9.92 -3.11
CA GLU A 436 -29.48 -11.28 -2.85
C GLU A 436 -28.05 -11.43 -3.36
N PHE A 437 -27.17 -11.80 -2.44
CA PHE A 437 -25.73 -11.98 -2.55
C PHE A 437 -25.40 -13.47 -2.69
N ASP A 438 -24.46 -13.80 -3.58
CA ASP A 438 -24.14 -15.16 -3.98
C ASP A 438 -23.07 -15.86 -3.11
N GLY A 439 -22.31 -15.11 -2.32
CA GLY A 439 -21.20 -15.60 -1.49
C GLY A 439 -19.84 -15.67 -2.18
N THR A 440 -19.71 -15.10 -3.38
CA THR A 440 -18.47 -15.14 -4.18
C THR A 440 -17.77 -13.78 -4.18
N ASP A 441 -18.42 -12.75 -4.71
CA ASP A 441 -17.85 -11.42 -4.93
C ASP A 441 -18.85 -10.26 -4.76
N ASP A 442 -20.12 -10.57 -4.50
CA ASP A 442 -21.18 -9.59 -4.31
C ASP A 442 -20.94 -8.68 -3.10
N ALA A 443 -21.07 -7.37 -3.31
CA ALA A 443 -20.93 -6.39 -2.25
C ALA A 443 -21.67 -5.09 -2.56
N VAL A 444 -22.11 -4.38 -1.51
CA VAL A 444 -22.45 -2.96 -1.58
C VAL A 444 -21.40 -2.17 -0.83
N ARG A 445 -20.75 -1.21 -1.49
CA ARG A 445 -19.69 -0.36 -0.92
C ARG A 445 -20.09 1.10 -0.99
N LEU A 446 -20.07 1.78 0.14
CA LEU A 446 -20.41 3.21 0.17
C LEU A 446 -19.17 4.05 -0.16
N PRO A 447 -19.30 5.11 -0.98
CA PRO A 447 -18.24 6.09 -1.12
C PRO A 447 -18.00 6.79 0.22
N TYR A 448 -16.73 7.09 0.52
CA TYR A 448 -16.39 7.78 1.76
C TYR A 448 -17.07 9.15 1.85
N ARG A 449 -17.61 9.45 3.04
CA ARG A 449 -18.10 10.77 3.44
C ARG A 449 -17.83 10.96 4.93
N ALA A 450 -17.52 12.19 5.32
CA ALA A 450 -17.10 12.53 6.69
C ALA A 450 -18.17 12.24 7.77
N GLY A 451 -19.42 12.00 7.38
CA GLY A 451 -20.50 11.59 8.29
C GLY A 451 -20.58 10.09 8.58
N LEU A 452 -19.89 9.22 7.83
CA LEU A 452 -19.92 7.77 8.07
C LEU A 452 -19.14 7.33 9.32
N PRO A 453 -17.95 7.88 9.63
CA PRO A 453 -17.21 7.52 10.83
C PRO A 453 -17.99 7.89 12.10
N LEU A 454 -18.35 6.88 12.90
CA LEU A 454 -19.15 7.07 14.13
C LEU A 454 -18.31 7.68 15.27
N GLY A 455 -16.98 7.60 15.21
CA GLY A 455 -16.10 8.16 16.23
C GLY A 455 -16.39 7.55 17.61
N THR A 456 -16.53 8.40 18.63
CA THR A 456 -16.87 7.99 20.01
C THR A 456 -18.37 7.99 20.29
N LYS A 457 -19.22 8.21 19.28
CA LYS A 457 -20.67 8.34 19.48
C LYS A 457 -21.29 6.99 19.84
N ASP A 458 -22.37 7.07 20.60
CA ASP A 458 -23.37 6.01 20.66
C ASP A 458 -23.99 5.83 19.26
N PHE A 459 -24.50 4.65 18.95
CA PHE A 459 -25.05 4.38 17.62
C PHE A 459 -26.09 3.27 17.64
N THR A 460 -26.86 3.22 16.55
CA THR A 460 -27.80 2.14 16.26
C THR A 460 -27.60 1.68 14.82
N VAL A 461 -27.44 0.38 14.62
CA VAL A 461 -27.52 -0.30 13.32
C VAL A 461 -28.83 -1.09 13.31
N SER A 462 -29.61 -0.99 12.25
CA SER A 462 -30.80 -1.81 11.99
C SER A 462 -30.70 -2.38 10.58
N LEU A 463 -30.97 -3.67 10.41
CA LEU A 463 -31.08 -4.28 9.09
C LEU A 463 -31.99 -5.51 9.09
N TRP A 464 -32.49 -5.85 7.92
CA TRP A 464 -33.13 -7.14 7.66
C TRP A 464 -32.15 -8.04 6.92
N PHE A 465 -32.11 -9.31 7.32
CA PHE A 465 -31.25 -10.30 6.70
C PHE A 465 -31.98 -11.63 6.52
N ARG A 466 -31.52 -12.40 5.53
CA ARG A 466 -31.97 -13.76 5.25
C ARG A 466 -30.78 -14.58 4.76
N TYR A 467 -30.53 -15.74 5.35
CA TYR A 467 -29.55 -16.69 4.81
C TYR A 467 -29.86 -18.12 5.24
N ALA A 468 -29.28 -19.10 4.54
CA ALA A 468 -29.43 -20.53 4.84
C ALA A 468 -28.08 -21.27 4.92
N ALA A 469 -26.97 -20.54 4.80
CA ALA A 469 -25.64 -21.12 4.95
C ALA A 469 -25.47 -21.75 6.34
N THR A 470 -24.84 -22.93 6.40
CA THR A 470 -24.60 -23.68 7.64
C THR A 470 -23.16 -23.54 8.15
N ALA A 471 -22.29 -22.89 7.37
CA ALA A 471 -20.89 -22.67 7.70
C ALA A 471 -20.39 -21.34 7.11
N GLY A 472 -19.15 -20.99 7.45
CA GLY A 472 -18.53 -19.74 7.01
C GLY A 472 -19.04 -18.52 7.78
N GLU A 473 -18.32 -17.41 7.65
CA GLU A 473 -18.76 -16.13 8.18
C GLU A 473 -19.70 -15.47 7.18
N GLN A 474 -20.84 -14.94 7.65
CA GLN A 474 -21.86 -14.30 6.81
C GLN A 474 -21.91 -12.79 7.11
N PRO A 475 -21.05 -11.97 6.48
CA PRO A 475 -20.96 -10.54 6.79
C PRO A 475 -22.23 -9.78 6.38
N LEU A 476 -22.91 -9.14 7.33
CA LEU A 476 -24.12 -8.34 7.07
C LEU A 476 -23.77 -6.86 6.91
N LEU A 477 -23.00 -6.31 7.86
CA LEU A 477 -22.48 -4.94 7.84
C LEU A 477 -21.04 -4.94 8.35
N TRP A 478 -20.18 -4.17 7.70
CA TRP A 478 -18.84 -3.83 8.17
C TRP A 478 -18.59 -2.32 8.02
N MET A 479 -18.16 -1.65 9.09
CA MET A 479 -17.79 -0.24 9.10
C MET A 479 -16.43 -0.04 9.77
N GLY A 480 -15.54 0.73 9.15
CA GLY A 480 -14.20 1.00 9.68
C GLY A 480 -13.14 0.03 9.17
N GLY A 481 -12.20 -0.33 10.04
CA GLY A 481 -11.05 -1.19 9.74
C GLY A 481 -11.35 -2.69 9.87
N ILE A 482 -10.30 -3.48 10.03
CA ILE A 482 -10.35 -4.95 10.06
C ILE A 482 -9.32 -5.50 11.07
N GLY A 483 -9.46 -6.77 11.45
CA GLY A 483 -8.52 -7.44 12.35
C GLY A 483 -8.80 -7.11 13.82
N THR A 484 -7.76 -7.03 14.65
CA THR A 484 -7.88 -6.74 16.10
C THR A 484 -7.17 -5.47 16.53
N SER A 485 -6.45 -4.84 15.61
CA SER A 485 -5.61 -3.65 15.83
C SER A 485 -6.30 -2.35 15.39
N GLN A 486 -7.37 -2.46 14.61
CA GLN A 486 -8.05 -1.34 13.99
C GLN A 486 -9.48 -1.18 14.50
N PRO A 487 -9.90 0.06 14.82
CA PRO A 487 -11.28 0.33 15.17
C PRO A 487 -12.26 -0.04 14.05
N GLN A 488 -13.36 -0.67 14.43
CA GLN A 488 -14.38 -1.17 13.50
C GLN A 488 -15.71 -1.42 14.22
N VAL A 489 -16.79 -1.50 13.46
CA VAL A 489 -18.10 -1.99 13.85
C VAL A 489 -18.55 -3.02 12.83
N TRP A 490 -18.96 -4.21 13.26
CA TRP A 490 -19.54 -5.17 12.33
C TRP A 490 -20.65 -6.01 12.96
N LEU A 491 -21.50 -6.55 12.08
CA LEU A 491 -22.54 -7.52 12.38
C LEU A 491 -22.46 -8.66 11.36
N ARG A 492 -22.44 -9.91 11.83
CA ARG A 492 -22.34 -11.09 10.96
C ARG A 492 -23.03 -12.33 11.53
N GLY A 493 -23.45 -13.22 10.65
CA GLY A 493 -23.84 -14.59 10.99
C GLY A 493 -22.62 -15.51 11.12
N GLU A 494 -22.67 -16.41 12.10
CA GLU A 494 -21.66 -17.45 12.34
C GLU A 494 -22.41 -18.79 12.57
N PRO A 495 -23.00 -19.38 11.52
CA PRO A 495 -23.90 -20.54 11.65
C PRO A 495 -23.24 -21.78 12.25
N ALA A 496 -21.94 -21.98 12.01
CA ALA A 496 -21.18 -23.08 12.62
C ALA A 496 -21.04 -22.94 14.15
N ASP A 497 -21.10 -21.71 14.67
CA ASP A 497 -21.08 -21.38 16.10
C ASP A 497 -22.48 -21.13 16.66
N HIS A 498 -23.53 -21.41 15.87
CA HIS A 498 -24.94 -21.24 16.23
C HIS A 498 -25.32 -19.82 16.69
N ARG A 499 -24.77 -18.77 16.07
CA ARG A 499 -25.00 -17.39 16.50
C ARG A 499 -24.97 -16.34 15.40
N VAL A 500 -25.60 -15.20 15.68
CA VAL A 500 -25.31 -13.89 15.08
C VAL A 500 -24.49 -13.10 16.08
N ARG A 501 -23.47 -12.39 15.61
CA ARG A 501 -22.52 -11.68 16.46
C ARG A 501 -22.35 -10.24 15.99
N GLY A 502 -22.44 -9.31 16.93
CA GLY A 502 -22.05 -7.91 16.77
C GLY A 502 -20.77 -7.63 17.54
N LEU A 503 -19.87 -6.84 16.96
CA LEU A 503 -18.60 -6.48 17.58
C LEU A 503 -18.25 -5.03 17.30
N ILE A 504 -17.59 -4.41 18.27
CA ILE A 504 -16.86 -3.16 18.11
C ILE A 504 -15.41 -3.35 18.53
N THR A 505 -14.49 -2.73 17.79
CA THR A 505 -13.12 -2.47 18.24
C THR A 505 -12.97 -0.96 18.39
N VAL A 506 -12.41 -0.51 19.50
CA VAL A 506 -12.25 0.91 19.84
C VAL A 506 -10.81 1.27 20.12
N ARG A 507 -10.48 2.54 19.93
CA ARG A 507 -9.23 3.15 20.40
C ARG A 507 -9.51 4.38 21.28
N ASN A 508 -8.87 4.44 22.45
CA ASN A 508 -9.02 5.53 23.41
C ASN A 508 -7.66 6.18 23.70
N GLY A 509 -7.44 7.42 23.27
CA GLY A 509 -6.12 8.07 23.40
C GLY A 509 -5.00 7.22 22.77
N ALA A 510 -3.84 7.15 23.41
CA ALA A 510 -2.72 6.29 22.99
C ALA A 510 -2.86 4.82 23.44
N ALA A 511 -3.96 4.44 24.10
CA ALA A 511 -4.11 3.09 24.63
C ALA A 511 -4.22 2.03 23.52
N PRO A 512 -3.82 0.76 23.80
CA PRO A 512 -4.05 -0.35 22.90
C PRO A 512 -5.54 -0.52 22.54
N PRO A 513 -5.85 -1.03 21.33
CA PRO A 513 -7.22 -1.31 20.94
C PRO A 513 -7.93 -2.27 21.91
N GLN A 514 -9.20 -1.99 22.17
CA GLN A 514 -10.06 -2.85 22.98
C GLN A 514 -11.27 -3.28 22.16
N THR A 515 -11.86 -4.42 22.51
CA THR A 515 -12.99 -5.00 21.77
C THR A 515 -14.10 -5.39 22.73
N ALA A 516 -15.35 -5.07 22.37
CA ALA A 516 -16.55 -5.62 22.97
C ALA A 516 -17.36 -6.38 21.92
N ALA A 517 -18.01 -7.46 22.33
CA ALA A 517 -18.84 -8.26 21.45
C ALA A 517 -20.09 -8.76 22.17
N VAL A 518 -21.16 -8.87 21.41
CA VAL A 518 -22.45 -9.41 21.84
C VAL A 518 -22.89 -10.47 20.82
N ARG A 519 -23.54 -11.52 21.29
CA ARG A 519 -23.98 -12.64 20.45
C ARG A 519 -25.35 -13.12 20.86
N THR A 520 -26.08 -13.68 19.90
CA THR A 520 -27.28 -14.47 20.14
C THR A 520 -26.91 -15.93 20.46
N ASP A 521 -27.91 -16.73 20.85
CA ASP A 521 -27.81 -18.19 21.03
C ASP A 521 -28.42 -18.97 19.85
N THR A 522 -28.69 -18.29 18.73
CA THR A 522 -29.24 -18.89 17.50
C THR A 522 -28.64 -18.19 16.29
N ALA A 523 -28.39 -18.95 15.22
CA ALA A 523 -27.80 -18.42 13.99
C ALA A 523 -28.79 -17.68 13.09
N TYR A 524 -30.09 -17.98 13.18
CA TYR A 524 -31.12 -17.38 12.31
C TYR A 524 -30.82 -17.66 10.81
N ASN A 525 -30.38 -18.87 10.53
CA ASN A 525 -29.99 -19.35 9.20
C ASN A 525 -31.04 -20.31 8.60
N ASP A 526 -32.32 -20.02 8.82
CA ASP A 526 -33.45 -20.87 8.41
C ASP A 526 -34.04 -20.48 7.03
N GLY A 527 -33.40 -19.54 6.32
CA GLY A 527 -33.86 -19.03 5.04
C GLY A 527 -35.04 -18.05 5.13
N ARG A 528 -35.39 -17.54 6.32
CA ARG A 528 -36.43 -16.52 6.52
C ARG A 528 -35.83 -15.13 6.77
N TRP A 529 -36.66 -14.11 6.61
CA TRP A 529 -36.30 -12.74 6.96
C TRP A 529 -36.32 -12.56 8.48
N HIS A 530 -35.23 -12.01 8.99
CA HIS A 530 -35.05 -11.65 10.39
C HIS A 530 -34.61 -10.19 10.52
N HIS A 531 -35.03 -9.54 11.60
CA HIS A 531 -34.66 -8.15 11.89
C HIS A 531 -33.59 -8.10 12.96
N ALA A 532 -32.42 -7.54 12.64
CA ALA A 532 -31.32 -7.34 13.59
C ALA A 532 -31.13 -5.87 13.95
N VAL A 533 -30.90 -5.61 15.25
CA VAL A 533 -30.57 -4.29 15.77
C VAL A 533 -29.33 -4.38 16.67
N LEU A 534 -28.22 -3.76 16.27
CA LEU A 534 -27.00 -3.61 17.07
C LEU A 534 -26.93 -2.18 17.62
N ARG A 535 -26.77 -2.00 18.94
CA ARG A 535 -26.74 -0.70 19.60
C ARG A 535 -25.59 -0.57 20.55
N ARG A 536 -24.92 0.59 20.50
CA ARG A 536 -23.99 1.06 21.52
C ARG A 536 -24.62 2.24 22.24
N GLY A 537 -24.77 2.13 23.55
CA GLY A 537 -25.23 3.24 24.39
C GLY A 537 -25.49 2.84 25.83
N GLY A 538 -25.46 3.82 26.74
CA GLY A 538 -25.68 3.57 28.18
C GLY A 538 -24.63 2.62 28.80
N GLY A 539 -23.42 2.57 28.24
CA GLY A 539 -22.34 1.66 28.69
C GLY A 539 -22.53 0.21 28.24
N LEU A 540 -23.44 -0.07 27.32
CA LEU A 540 -23.73 -1.40 26.81
C LEU A 540 -23.55 -1.47 25.28
N LEU A 541 -23.11 -2.64 24.83
CA LEU A 541 -23.29 -3.11 23.46
C LEU A 541 -24.41 -4.16 23.46
N SER A 542 -25.47 -3.95 22.70
CA SER A 542 -26.63 -4.85 22.66
C SER A 542 -26.98 -5.26 21.24
N LEU A 543 -27.45 -6.49 21.09
CA LEU A 543 -27.92 -7.07 19.84
C LEU A 543 -29.30 -7.67 20.07
N SER A 544 -30.28 -7.24 19.29
CA SER A 544 -31.60 -7.86 19.23
C SER A 544 -31.80 -8.52 17.87
N VAL A 545 -32.33 -9.74 17.84
CA VAL A 545 -32.83 -10.37 16.61
C VAL A 545 -34.27 -10.81 16.84
N ASP A 546 -35.19 -10.34 16.00
CA ASP A 546 -36.64 -10.55 16.14
C ASP A 546 -37.20 -10.23 17.54
N GLY A 547 -36.63 -9.21 18.20
CA GLY A 547 -37.01 -8.79 19.54
C GLY A 547 -36.32 -9.55 20.68
N ALA A 548 -35.61 -10.64 20.41
CA ALA A 548 -34.82 -11.35 21.41
C ALA A 548 -33.49 -10.62 21.67
N LEU A 549 -33.33 -10.04 22.87
CA LEU A 549 -32.23 -9.16 23.24
C LEU A 549 -31.07 -9.92 23.92
N SER A 550 -29.84 -9.60 23.53
CA SER A 550 -28.60 -9.94 24.21
C SER A 550 -27.77 -8.67 24.43
N SER A 551 -26.97 -8.62 25.51
CA SER A 551 -26.12 -7.47 25.80
C SER A 551 -24.80 -7.85 26.46
N ALA A 552 -23.82 -6.97 26.32
CA ALA A 552 -22.53 -7.03 26.98
C ALA A 552 -22.11 -5.60 27.39
N ALA A 553 -21.14 -5.49 28.29
CA ALA A 553 -20.53 -4.20 28.61
C ALA A 553 -19.84 -3.61 27.36
N ASP A 554 -19.99 -2.30 27.17
CA ASP A 554 -19.25 -1.53 26.17
C ASP A 554 -17.77 -1.34 26.59
N VAL A 555 -16.94 -0.92 25.64
CA VAL A 555 -15.57 -0.45 25.85
C VAL A 555 -15.42 1.00 25.38
N PRO A 556 -14.91 1.92 26.20
CA PRO A 556 -14.83 3.34 25.84
C PRO A 556 -13.81 3.59 24.72
N GLY A 557 -14.16 4.45 23.76
CA GLY A 557 -13.23 4.88 22.71
C GLY A 557 -13.89 5.02 21.33
N SER A 558 -13.09 5.45 20.36
CA SER A 558 -13.54 5.66 18.98
C SER A 558 -13.55 4.36 18.19
N VAL A 559 -14.65 4.07 17.47
CA VAL A 559 -14.79 2.90 16.57
C VAL A 559 -14.27 3.14 15.15
N SER A 560 -13.69 4.31 14.86
CA SER A 560 -13.20 4.64 13.51
C SER A 560 -11.78 5.18 13.45
N ARG A 561 -11.25 5.71 14.55
CA ARG A 561 -9.93 6.39 14.59
C ARG A 561 -8.79 5.54 13.99
N ASN A 562 -7.91 6.14 13.19
CA ASN A 562 -6.70 5.48 12.64
C ASN A 562 -7.00 4.21 11.83
N SER A 563 -8.19 4.09 11.24
CA SER A 563 -8.53 2.96 10.37
C SER A 563 -8.60 3.43 8.92
N PRO A 564 -8.09 2.67 7.94
CA PRO A 564 -8.66 2.73 6.61
C PRO A 564 -10.15 2.50 6.76
N PHE A 565 -10.96 3.35 6.15
CA PHE A 565 -12.37 3.45 6.51
C PHE A 565 -13.25 3.06 5.32
N GLY A 566 -13.90 1.92 5.45
CA GLY A 566 -14.91 1.43 4.51
C GLY A 566 -16.26 1.24 5.17
N VAL A 567 -17.33 1.29 4.37
CA VAL A 567 -18.63 0.69 4.75
C VAL A 567 -19.02 -0.32 3.68
N HIS A 568 -19.19 -1.57 4.11
CA HIS A 568 -19.42 -2.73 3.26
C HIS A 568 -20.65 -3.48 3.74
N LEU A 569 -21.53 -3.87 2.82
CA LEU A 569 -22.60 -4.82 3.05
C LEU A 569 -22.36 -6.09 2.25
N GLY A 570 -22.71 -7.23 2.83
CA GLY A 570 -22.54 -8.54 2.19
C GLY A 570 -21.09 -8.98 2.05
N GLN A 571 -20.12 -8.21 2.57
CA GLN A 571 -18.69 -8.46 2.38
C GLN A 571 -17.87 -7.97 3.59
N ARG A 572 -16.83 -8.74 3.94
CA ARG A 572 -15.76 -8.25 4.82
C ARG A 572 -14.89 -7.23 4.10
N MET A 573 -14.39 -6.22 4.82
CA MET A 573 -13.53 -5.17 4.24
C MET A 573 -12.30 -5.71 3.48
N ASP A 574 -11.71 -6.83 3.93
CA ASP A 574 -10.57 -7.50 3.29
C ASP A 574 -10.95 -8.41 2.11
N SER A 575 -12.24 -8.46 1.72
CA SER A 575 -12.78 -9.28 0.64
C SER A 575 -12.53 -10.79 0.81
N ARG A 576 -12.41 -11.28 2.05
CA ARG A 576 -12.15 -12.71 2.35
C ARG A 576 -13.36 -13.53 2.75
N ALA A 577 -14.49 -12.87 3.00
CA ALA A 577 -15.78 -13.54 3.18
C ALA A 577 -16.88 -12.67 2.59
N PHE A 578 -17.89 -13.35 2.09
CA PHE A 578 -19.03 -12.81 1.38
C PHE A 578 -20.30 -13.48 1.89
N LEU A 579 -21.40 -12.75 1.86
CA LEU A 579 -22.71 -13.24 2.27
C LEU A 579 -23.30 -14.14 1.18
N THR A 580 -23.75 -15.33 1.55
CA THR A 580 -24.69 -16.13 0.74
C THR A 580 -26.08 -15.96 1.33
N GLY A 581 -26.83 -14.95 0.86
CA GLY A 581 -28.07 -14.53 1.50
C GLY A 581 -28.59 -13.20 0.96
N ALA A 582 -29.55 -12.58 1.62
CA ALA A 582 -30.13 -11.30 1.21
C ALA A 582 -30.12 -10.28 2.34
N LEU A 583 -30.02 -9.00 1.97
CA LEU A 583 -30.11 -7.85 2.87
C LEU A 583 -31.18 -6.88 2.38
N ASP A 584 -31.86 -6.26 3.35
CA ASP A 584 -32.92 -5.28 3.12
C ASP A 584 -32.90 -4.20 4.22
N GLU A 585 -33.33 -2.98 3.89
CA GLU A 585 -33.55 -1.87 4.82
C GLU A 585 -32.41 -1.65 5.83
N VAL A 586 -31.17 -1.51 5.33
CA VAL A 586 -29.97 -1.32 6.16
C VAL A 586 -29.83 0.14 6.57
N ARG A 587 -29.77 0.42 7.87
CA ARG A 587 -29.76 1.77 8.45
C ARG A 587 -28.78 1.90 9.59
N VAL A 588 -28.16 3.07 9.68
CA VAL A 588 -27.30 3.45 10.81
C VAL A 588 -27.66 4.84 11.29
N TRP A 589 -27.75 5.02 12.61
CA TRP A 589 -27.87 6.32 13.30
C TRP A 589 -26.66 6.54 14.19
N ASP A 590 -26.24 7.79 14.36
CA ASP A 590 -25.13 8.19 15.24
C ASP A 590 -25.59 8.50 16.68
N ARG A 591 -26.64 7.78 17.11
CA ARG A 591 -27.17 7.78 18.47
C ARG A 591 -27.80 6.42 18.82
N ALA A 592 -27.90 6.12 20.10
CA ALA A 592 -28.64 4.97 20.60
C ALA A 592 -30.16 5.25 20.51
N LEU A 593 -30.89 4.47 19.72
CA LEU A 593 -32.35 4.51 19.63
C LEU A 593 -32.96 3.62 20.72
N THR A 594 -34.05 4.09 21.30
CA THR A 594 -34.93 3.28 22.15
C THR A 594 -35.77 2.30 21.32
N ASP A 595 -36.28 1.24 21.94
CA ASP A 595 -37.19 0.30 21.27
C ASP A 595 -38.48 1.01 20.78
N ALA A 596 -38.95 2.02 21.52
CA ALA A 596 -40.11 2.82 21.13
C ALA A 596 -39.85 3.63 19.86
N GLU A 597 -38.67 4.24 19.71
CA GLU A 597 -38.29 4.94 18.48
C GLU A 597 -38.11 3.97 17.31
N LEU A 598 -37.54 2.78 17.55
CA LEU A 598 -37.41 1.76 16.51
C LEU A 598 -38.77 1.27 16.01
N ALA A 599 -39.79 1.24 16.88
CA ALA A 599 -41.16 0.88 16.52
C ALA A 599 -41.97 2.06 15.93
N ASP A 600 -41.51 3.31 16.02
CA ASP A 600 -42.25 4.47 15.52
C ASP A 600 -42.14 4.59 13.98
N PRO A 601 -43.26 4.47 13.24
CA PRO A 601 -43.25 4.61 11.78
C PRO A 601 -42.74 5.96 11.28
N LYS A 602 -42.80 7.02 12.09
CA LYS A 602 -42.26 8.34 11.73
C LYS A 602 -40.74 8.32 11.72
N VAL A 603 -40.13 7.71 12.74
CA VAL A 603 -38.67 7.49 12.80
C VAL A 603 -38.26 6.56 11.65
N GLN A 604 -39.00 5.48 11.43
CA GLN A 604 -38.71 4.52 10.36
C GLN A 604 -38.97 5.04 8.93
N ARG A 605 -39.60 6.20 8.74
CA ARG A 605 -39.77 6.81 7.41
C ARG A 605 -38.92 8.05 7.21
N SER A 606 -38.26 8.53 8.25
CA SER A 606 -37.46 9.73 8.19
C SER A 606 -36.01 9.38 7.86
N PRO A 607 -35.44 9.95 6.79
CA PRO A 607 -34.00 9.91 6.59
C PRO A 607 -33.26 10.87 7.52
N GLN A 608 -33.98 11.82 8.15
CA GLN A 608 -33.38 12.77 9.09
C GLN A 608 -32.73 11.97 10.23
N ASP A 609 -31.46 12.30 10.52
CA ASP A 609 -30.62 11.68 11.55
C ASP A 609 -30.01 10.30 11.20
N THR A 610 -30.20 9.81 9.97
CA THR A 610 -29.46 8.61 9.52
C THR A 610 -28.05 8.97 9.05
N VAL A 611 -27.08 8.17 9.52
CA VAL A 611 -25.73 8.12 8.97
C VAL A 611 -25.77 7.48 7.60
N LEU A 612 -26.49 6.37 7.43
CA LEU A 612 -26.76 5.74 6.13
C LEU A 612 -28.14 5.09 6.15
N TRP A 613 -28.77 5.02 4.99
CA TRP A 613 -29.99 4.23 4.78
C TRP A 613 -30.02 3.68 3.37
N LEU A 614 -29.84 2.36 3.25
CA LEU A 614 -29.85 1.62 2.00
C LEU A 614 -31.10 0.73 1.98
N PRO A 615 -32.14 1.09 1.22
CA PRO A 615 -33.32 0.22 1.03
C PRO A 615 -32.97 -1.08 0.32
N LEU A 616 -31.99 -1.05 -0.58
CA LEU A 616 -31.56 -2.20 -1.38
C LEU A 616 -32.65 -2.75 -2.32
N ASP A 617 -33.65 -1.94 -2.65
CA ASP A 617 -34.81 -2.30 -3.48
C ASP A 617 -34.53 -2.28 -4.98
N ARG A 618 -33.45 -1.61 -5.41
CA ARG A 618 -33.09 -1.46 -6.82
C ARG A 618 -31.61 -1.21 -7.06
N VAL A 619 -31.09 -1.74 -8.16
CA VAL A 619 -29.78 -1.41 -8.75
C VAL A 619 -29.97 -0.61 -10.05
N ARG A 620 -29.15 0.43 -10.24
CA ARG A 620 -29.12 1.26 -11.46
C ARG A 620 -27.72 1.22 -12.06
N GLY A 621 -27.62 0.92 -13.36
CA GLY A 621 -26.38 0.87 -14.13
C GLY A 621 -26.24 2.01 -15.13
#